data_AF-A0A915C6B4-F1
#
_entry.id   AF-A0A915C6B4-F1
#
_cell.length_a   1.000
_cell.length_b   1.000
_cell.length_c   1.000
_cell.angle_alpha   90.00
_cell.angle_beta   90.00
_cell.angle_gamma   90.00
#
_symmetry.space_group_name_H-M   'P 1'
#
loop_
_entity.id
_entity.type
_entity.pdbx_description
1 polymer ?
#
loop_
_entity_poly.entity_id
_entity_poly.type
_entity_poly.pdbx_seq_one_letter_code
_entity_poly.pdbx_strand_id
1 'polypeptide(L)'
;VFIEMMNLSFVNFELIDKFSNSEHNIVKFIEYKMPKKHTTSNKTRKRKGKDMDQIVEDLKPAKVAKLSKQEVDFDLPGDGQFYCIECDRYLVDEATMTKHKSSKRHRQRVKSLREVPYSHAEAEAAGGLGIYNPFASK
;
A
#
# COMPACT_ATOMS: atom_id res chain seq x y z
N VAL A 1 -56.63 40.59 -42.54
CA VAL A 1 -57.99 40.51 -41.99
C VAL A 1 -57.98 39.30 -41.08
N PHE A 2 -57.47 39.45 -39.86
CA PHE A 2 -58.25 39.91 -38.70
C PHE A 2 -59.50 39.03 -38.61
N ILE A 3 -59.43 38.01 -37.75
CA ILE A 3 -60.12 38.09 -36.46
C ILE A 3 -61.60 38.34 -36.71
N GLU A 4 -62.39 37.30 -36.54
CA GLU A 4 -63.55 37.35 -35.66
C GLU A 4 -63.82 35.91 -35.23
N MET A 5 -63.55 35.60 -33.96
CA MET A 5 -64.53 35.78 -32.88
C MET A 5 -65.58 34.66 -32.98
N MET A 6 -65.86 33.91 -31.93
CA MET A 6 -65.77 34.27 -30.53
C MET A 6 -66.13 33.04 -29.71
N ASN A 7 -65.47 32.94 -28.55
CA ASN A 7 -66.11 32.69 -27.26
C ASN A 7 -67.28 31.71 -27.24
N LEU A 8 -67.06 30.60 -26.56
CA LEU A 8 -67.82 30.30 -25.36
C LEU A 8 -66.87 29.42 -24.52
N SER A 9 -66.22 29.98 -23.51
CA SER A 9 -66.77 30.22 -22.18
C SER A 9 -66.13 29.20 -21.23
N PHE A 10 -65.39 29.68 -20.23
CA PHE A 10 -65.93 29.78 -18.88
C PHE A 10 -65.92 28.35 -18.29
N VAL A 11 -65.08 28.01 -17.32
CA VAL A 11 -64.88 28.71 -16.07
C VAL A 11 -63.68 28.09 -15.37
N ASN A 12 -62.88 28.95 -14.72
CA ASN A 12 -62.38 28.83 -13.36
C ASN A 12 -62.11 27.41 -12.80
N PHE A 13 -60.94 27.24 -12.17
CA PHE A 13 -60.80 27.52 -10.74
C PHE A 13 -59.54 26.81 -10.20
N GLU A 14 -58.63 27.60 -9.62
CA GLU A 14 -57.73 27.24 -8.52
C GLU A 14 -57.14 25.82 -8.47
N LEU A 15 -55.87 25.71 -8.85
CA LEU A 15 -54.85 25.03 -8.03
C LEU A 15 -53.48 25.53 -8.50
N ILE A 16 -53.17 26.77 -8.16
CA ILE A 16 -52.30 27.06 -7.00
C ILE A 16 -50.88 26.57 -7.31
N ASP A 17 -50.10 27.52 -7.83
CA ASP A 17 -48.80 27.90 -7.30
C ASP A 17 -48.38 27.07 -6.10
N LYS A 18 -47.59 26.02 -6.36
CA LYS A 18 -46.65 25.37 -5.45
C LYS A 18 -46.23 24.05 -6.08
N PHE A 19 -45.23 24.07 -6.94
CA PHE A 19 -44.19 23.02 -6.91
C PHE A 19 -42.96 23.43 -7.74
N SER A 20 -42.69 24.73 -7.86
CA SER A 20 -41.39 25.25 -8.33
C SER A 20 -40.29 25.17 -7.25
N ASN A 21 -40.43 24.32 -6.22
CA ASN A 21 -39.47 24.19 -5.12
C ASN A 21 -39.57 22.81 -4.41
N SER A 22 -39.35 21.71 -5.13
CA SER A 22 -39.04 20.41 -4.48
C SER A 22 -37.86 19.65 -5.10
N GLU A 23 -37.23 20.19 -6.15
CA GLU A 23 -35.93 19.68 -6.62
C GLU A 23 -34.75 20.06 -5.71
N HIS A 24 -35.03 20.63 -4.53
CA HIS A 24 -34.05 20.79 -3.46
C HIS A 24 -34.18 19.67 -2.42
N ASN A 25 -34.07 18.41 -2.86
CA ASN A 25 -33.67 17.31 -1.97
C ASN A 25 -32.97 16.14 -2.69
N ILE A 26 -32.51 16.35 -3.94
CA ILE A 26 -31.76 15.34 -4.72
C ILE A 26 -30.24 15.56 -4.63
N VAL A 27 -29.78 16.59 -3.92
CA VAL A 27 -28.36 16.78 -3.61
C VAL A 27 -28.10 16.64 -2.13
N LYS A 28 -28.41 15.47 -1.56
CA LYS A 28 -27.50 14.91 -0.56
C LYS A 28 -26.28 14.38 -1.31
N PHE A 29 -25.56 15.32 -1.92
CA PHE A 29 -24.15 15.19 -2.28
C PHE A 29 -23.49 14.85 -0.95
N ILE A 30 -23.39 13.55 -0.64
CA ILE A 30 -22.41 13.07 0.29
C ILE A 30 -21.11 13.55 -0.35
N GLU A 31 -20.57 14.64 0.18
CA GLU A 31 -19.31 15.23 -0.21
C GLU A 31 -18.27 14.12 -0.07
N TYR A 32 -18.06 13.34 -1.13
CA TYR A 32 -17.07 12.30 -1.18
C TYR A 32 -15.73 13.03 -1.24
N LYS A 33 -15.25 13.46 -0.06
CA LYS A 33 -13.94 14.04 0.11
C LYS A 33 -12.94 12.95 -0.24
N MET A 34 -12.42 13.00 -1.46
CA MET A 34 -11.31 12.17 -1.91
C MET A 34 -10.24 12.23 -0.81
N PRO A 35 -9.78 11.09 -0.26
CA PRO A 35 -8.80 11.12 0.81
C PRO A 35 -7.57 11.87 0.31
N LYS A 36 -7.13 12.90 1.07
CA LYS A 36 -5.95 13.68 0.71
C LYS A 36 -4.79 12.72 0.46
N LYS A 37 -4.18 12.81 -0.73
CA LYS A 37 -2.99 12.05 -1.11
C LYS A 37 -1.94 12.19 -0.01
N HIS A 38 -1.76 11.15 0.80
CA HIS A 38 -0.71 11.13 1.80
C HIS A 38 0.63 11.03 1.07
N THR A 39 1.28 12.16 0.82
CA THR A 39 2.63 12.13 0.26
C THR A 39 3.55 11.64 1.37
N THR A 40 4.19 10.49 1.15
CA THR A 40 5.18 9.98 2.09
C THR A 40 6.28 11.02 2.26
N SER A 41 6.65 11.29 3.52
CA SER A 41 7.62 12.33 3.83
C SER A 41 8.95 12.07 3.11
N ASN A 42 9.66 13.14 2.74
CA ASN A 42 10.99 13.01 2.14
C ASN A 42 11.97 12.28 3.07
N LYS A 43 11.77 12.38 4.40
CA LYS A 43 12.56 11.64 5.41
C LYS A 43 12.38 10.13 5.27
N THR A 44 11.16 9.66 5.06
CA THR A 44 10.85 8.23 4.88
C THR A 44 11.43 7.71 3.57
N ARG A 45 11.30 8.48 2.48
CA ARG A 45 11.82 8.08 1.16
C ARG A 45 13.34 7.97 1.13
N LYS A 46 14.06 8.87 1.80
CA LYS A 46 15.54 8.88 1.80
C LYS A 46 16.19 7.88 2.76
N ARG A 47 15.43 7.32 3.72
CA ARG A 47 15.95 6.40 4.75
C ARG A 47 15.23 5.05 4.66
N LYS A 48 15.22 4.48 3.46
CA LYS A 48 14.60 3.17 3.21
C LYS A 48 15.58 2.08 3.64
N GLY A 49 15.08 1.07 4.35
CA GLY A 49 15.81 -0.18 4.55
C GLY A 49 15.64 -1.12 3.35
N LYS A 50 16.26 -2.30 3.41
CA LYS A 50 16.07 -3.34 2.39
C LYS A 50 14.62 -3.81 2.29
N ASP A 51 14.20 -4.09 1.07
CA ASP A 51 12.90 -4.68 0.77
C ASP A 51 12.87 -6.20 1.07
N MET A 52 11.68 -6.79 1.05
CA MET A 52 11.48 -8.20 1.44
C MET A 52 12.15 -9.18 0.47
N ASP A 53 11.98 -8.96 -0.81
CA ASP A 53 12.60 -9.69 -1.92
C ASP A 53 14.13 -9.67 -1.81
N GLN A 54 14.71 -8.50 -1.56
CA GLN A 54 16.17 -8.37 -1.38
C GLN A 54 16.69 -9.19 -0.20
N ILE A 55 15.94 -9.23 0.92
CA ILE A 55 16.33 -10.02 2.10
C ILE A 55 16.21 -11.53 1.84
N VAL A 56 15.20 -11.97 1.09
CA VAL A 56 15.05 -13.38 0.69
C VAL A 56 16.25 -13.82 -0.15
N GLU A 57 16.79 -12.96 -1.00
CA GLU A 57 18.03 -13.26 -1.71
C GLU A 57 19.23 -13.37 -0.79
N ASP A 58 19.34 -12.49 0.21
CA ASP A 58 20.43 -12.48 1.19
C ASP A 58 20.40 -13.70 2.13
N LEU A 59 19.22 -14.29 2.33
CA LEU A 59 19.03 -15.55 3.06
C LEU A 59 19.56 -16.79 2.32
N LYS A 60 19.96 -16.67 1.05
CA LYS A 60 20.61 -17.77 0.32
C LYS A 60 21.93 -18.15 0.99
N PRO A 61 22.26 -19.44 1.14
CA PRO A 61 23.39 -19.90 1.96
C PRO A 61 24.74 -19.30 1.55
N ALA A 62 24.93 -19.05 0.24
CA ALA A 62 26.13 -18.42 -0.30
C ALA A 62 26.36 -16.99 0.21
N LYS A 63 25.29 -16.22 0.44
CA LYS A 63 25.35 -14.85 0.98
C LYS A 63 25.34 -14.86 2.50
N VAL A 64 24.55 -15.74 3.13
CA VAL A 64 24.49 -15.87 4.59
C VAL A 64 25.87 -16.14 5.19
N ALA A 65 26.67 -17.03 4.60
CA ALA A 65 28.01 -17.32 5.09
C ALA A 65 28.93 -16.09 5.08
N LYS A 66 28.76 -15.19 4.10
CA LYS A 66 29.52 -13.94 3.99
C LYS A 66 29.01 -12.89 4.98
N LEU A 67 27.69 -12.72 5.08
CA LEU A 67 27.05 -11.74 5.97
C LEU A 67 27.17 -12.11 7.44
N SER A 68 27.33 -13.39 7.77
CA SER A 68 27.55 -13.82 9.15
C SER A 68 28.99 -13.68 9.61
N LYS A 69 29.94 -13.59 8.66
CA LYS A 69 31.38 -13.48 8.92
C LYS A 69 31.91 -12.21 8.26
N GLN A 70 31.40 -11.07 8.69
CA GLN A 70 31.86 -9.77 8.23
C GLN A 70 33.19 -9.41 8.92
N GLU A 71 34.01 -8.66 8.20
CA GLU A 71 35.21 -8.05 8.76
C GLU A 71 34.82 -7.04 9.85
N VAL A 72 35.72 -6.85 10.81
CA VAL A 72 35.51 -5.94 11.95
C VAL A 72 35.52 -4.50 11.41
N ASP A 73 34.41 -3.79 11.59
CA ASP A 73 34.25 -2.40 11.14
C ASP A 73 33.84 -1.51 12.32
N PHE A 74 34.75 -0.62 12.71
CA PHE A 74 34.62 0.25 13.88
C PHE A 74 33.60 1.38 13.72
N ASP A 75 33.15 1.67 12.49
CA ASP A 75 32.12 2.70 12.26
C ASP A 75 30.70 2.15 12.51
N LEU A 76 30.55 0.83 12.59
CA LEU A 76 29.29 0.14 12.82
C LEU A 76 29.11 -0.24 14.31
N PRO A 77 27.87 -0.29 14.81
CA PRO A 77 27.62 -0.72 16.18
C PRO A 77 27.99 -2.21 16.33
N GLY A 78 28.64 -2.55 17.45
CA GLY A 78 29.10 -3.91 17.72
C GLY A 78 30.18 -4.39 16.73
N ASP A 79 30.98 -3.44 16.22
CA ASP A 79 32.06 -3.63 15.25
C ASP A 79 31.65 -4.43 13.99
N GLY A 80 30.39 -4.31 13.59
CA GLY A 80 29.81 -5.03 12.46
C GLY A 80 29.58 -6.54 12.68
N GLN A 81 29.92 -7.08 13.86
CA GLN A 81 29.86 -8.52 14.13
C GLN A 81 28.46 -9.03 14.41
N PHE A 82 27.64 -8.25 15.12
CA PHE A 82 26.29 -8.66 15.52
C PHE A 82 25.24 -8.20 14.52
N TYR A 83 25.21 -8.81 13.34
CA TYR A 83 24.27 -8.48 12.27
C TYR A 83 23.06 -9.44 12.22
N CYS A 84 21.85 -8.89 12.11
CA CYS A 84 20.62 -9.64 11.86
C CYS A 84 20.19 -9.46 10.39
N ILE A 85 20.29 -10.55 9.61
CA ILE A 85 20.00 -10.57 8.17
C ILE A 85 18.53 -10.24 7.88
N GLU A 86 17.61 -10.82 8.65
CA GLU A 86 16.16 -10.71 8.41
C GLU A 86 15.60 -9.30 8.63
N CYS A 87 16.22 -8.56 9.55
CA CYS A 87 15.81 -7.22 9.94
C CYS A 87 16.75 -6.12 9.40
N ASP A 88 17.81 -6.49 8.68
CA ASP A 88 18.85 -5.58 8.15
C ASP A 88 19.35 -4.59 9.21
N ARG A 89 19.81 -5.13 10.35
CA ARG A 89 20.20 -4.31 11.51
C ARG A 89 21.43 -4.88 12.22
N TYR A 90 22.37 -3.98 12.51
CA TYR A 90 23.48 -4.22 13.41
C TYR A 90 23.07 -3.94 14.86
N LEU A 91 23.51 -4.81 15.77
CA LEU A 91 23.30 -4.72 17.20
C LEU A 91 24.65 -4.57 17.91
N VAL A 92 24.62 -4.21 19.21
CA VAL A 92 25.83 -3.89 19.97
C VAL A 92 26.45 -5.15 20.57
N ASP A 93 25.63 -5.99 21.22
CA ASP A 93 26.09 -7.19 21.95
C ASP A 93 25.31 -8.45 21.57
N GLU A 94 25.87 -9.62 21.86
CA GLU A 94 25.19 -10.92 21.72
C GLU A 94 23.91 -11.01 22.58
N ALA A 95 23.93 -10.47 23.80
CA ALA A 95 22.74 -10.41 24.66
C ALA A 95 21.61 -9.58 24.04
N THR A 96 21.95 -8.56 23.26
CA THR A 96 20.95 -7.77 22.52
C THR A 96 20.45 -8.51 21.29
N MET A 97 21.29 -9.31 20.63
CA MET A 97 20.92 -10.17 19.50
C MET A 97 19.87 -11.22 19.90
N THR A 98 20.06 -11.89 21.04
CA THR A 98 19.10 -12.90 21.55
C THR A 98 17.76 -12.25 21.94
N LYS A 99 17.79 -11.09 22.60
CA LYS A 99 16.61 -10.28 22.88
C LYS A 99 15.91 -9.80 21.60
N HIS A 100 16.67 -9.42 20.58
CA HIS A 100 16.14 -9.03 19.28
C HIS A 100 15.39 -10.18 18.60
N LYS A 101 15.99 -11.38 18.56
CA LYS A 101 15.37 -12.58 17.98
C LYS A 101 14.06 -12.96 18.67
N SER A 102 13.99 -12.76 19.99
CA SER A 102 12.74 -12.97 20.74
C SER A 102 11.74 -11.80 20.64
N SER A 103 12.08 -10.67 20.02
CA SER A 103 11.14 -9.55 19.89
C SER A 103 9.99 -9.83 18.92
N LYS A 104 8.82 -9.23 19.14
CA LYS A 104 7.64 -9.39 18.27
C LYS A 104 7.92 -9.00 16.82
N ARG A 105 8.67 -7.90 16.61
CA ARG A 105 8.98 -7.39 15.26
C ARG A 105 9.78 -8.41 14.45
N HIS A 106 10.79 -9.01 15.06
CA HIS A 106 11.60 -10.04 14.42
C HIS A 106 10.77 -11.28 14.10
N ARG A 107 10.01 -11.82 15.07
CA ARG A 107 9.14 -12.98 14.83
C ARG A 107 8.13 -12.74 13.71
N GLN A 108 7.58 -11.52 13.62
CA GLN A 108 6.69 -11.13 12.53
C GLN A 108 7.42 -11.08 11.19
N ARG A 109 8.65 -10.55 11.16
CA ARG A 109 9.48 -10.49 9.96
C ARG A 109 9.81 -11.89 9.44
N VAL A 110 10.25 -12.79 10.31
CA VAL A 110 10.46 -14.22 10.00
C VAL A 110 9.21 -14.82 9.39
N LYS A 111 8.02 -14.54 9.95
CA LYS A 111 6.76 -15.06 9.42
C LYS A 111 6.52 -14.57 7.99
N SER A 112 6.70 -13.28 7.72
CA SER A 112 6.55 -12.71 6.38
C SER A 112 7.59 -13.23 5.38
N LEU A 113 8.82 -13.55 5.83
CA LEU A 113 9.89 -14.08 4.96
C LEU A 113 9.67 -15.56 4.57
N ARG A 114 8.77 -16.27 5.25
CA ARG A 114 8.39 -17.65 4.87
C ARG A 114 7.46 -17.69 3.66
N GLU A 115 6.76 -16.59 3.41
CA GLU A 115 5.89 -16.44 2.24
C GLU A 115 6.75 -16.06 1.03
N VAL A 116 6.38 -16.56 -0.16
CA VAL A 116 7.09 -16.22 -1.40
C VAL A 116 6.98 -14.71 -1.62
N PRO A 117 8.11 -14.00 -1.83
CA PRO A 117 8.06 -12.57 -2.06
C PRO A 117 7.39 -12.29 -3.41
N TYR A 118 6.52 -11.28 -3.41
CA TYR A 118 5.88 -10.80 -4.62
C TYR A 118 6.92 -10.38 -5.67
N SER A 119 6.71 -10.79 -6.92
CA SER A 119 7.61 -10.46 -8.03
C SER A 119 6.86 -9.73 -9.14
N HIS A 120 7.60 -8.93 -9.93
CA HIS A 120 6.99 -8.22 -11.06
C HIS A 120 6.42 -9.20 -12.10
N ALA A 121 7.07 -10.34 -12.31
CA ALA A 121 6.59 -11.38 -13.23
C ALA A 121 5.20 -11.91 -12.83
N GLU A 122 4.94 -12.04 -11.53
CA GLU A 122 3.61 -12.41 -11.01
C GLU A 122 2.56 -11.33 -11.33
N ALA A 123 2.93 -10.04 -11.23
CA ALA A 123 2.09 -8.91 -11.60
C ALA A 123 1.68 -8.96 -13.08
N GLU A 124 2.66 -9.18 -13.96
CA GLU A 124 2.46 -9.25 -15.40
C GLU A 124 1.62 -10.47 -15.79
N ALA A 125 1.86 -11.62 -15.16
CA ALA A 125 1.06 -12.82 -15.33
C ALA A 125 -0.41 -12.59 -14.93
N ALA A 126 -0.66 -11.95 -13.78
CA ALA A 126 -2.00 -11.58 -13.36
C ALA A 126 -2.68 -10.57 -14.30
N GLY A 127 -1.89 -9.68 -14.92
CA GLY A 127 -2.34 -8.73 -15.94
C GLY A 127 -2.55 -9.34 -17.34
N GLY A 128 -2.32 -10.64 -17.52
CA GLY A 128 -2.49 -11.34 -18.81
C GLY A 128 -1.32 -11.14 -19.79
N LEU A 129 -0.19 -10.61 -19.34
CA LEU A 129 1.04 -10.39 -20.12
C LEU A 129 2.10 -11.48 -19.90
N GLY A 130 1.86 -12.44 -19.01
CA GLY A 130 2.83 -13.47 -18.65
C GLY A 130 2.85 -14.70 -19.57
N ILE A 131 4.06 -15.21 -19.83
CA ILE A 131 4.28 -16.52 -20.48
C ILE A 131 4.02 -17.61 -19.44
N TYR A 132 3.16 -18.58 -19.74
CA TYR A 132 2.97 -19.77 -18.89
C TYR A 132 4.29 -20.54 -18.79
N ASN A 133 4.92 -20.53 -17.61
CA ASN A 133 6.07 -21.35 -17.32
C ASN A 133 5.66 -22.52 -16.39
N PRO A 134 5.58 -23.76 -16.89
CA PRO A 134 5.15 -24.91 -16.09
C PRO A 134 6.12 -25.27 -14.94
N PHE A 135 7.33 -24.73 -14.95
CA PHE A 135 8.37 -25.01 -13.96
C PHE A 135 8.58 -23.89 -12.92
N ALA A 136 7.72 -22.88 -12.89
CA ALA A 136 7.81 -21.85 -11.84
C ALA A 136 7.58 -22.50 -10.46
N SER A 137 8.64 -22.58 -9.66
CA SER A 137 8.60 -23.16 -8.31
C SER A 137 7.69 -22.32 -7.41
N LYS A 138 6.68 -22.98 -6.83
CA LYS A 138 5.82 -22.45 -5.76
C LYS A 138 6.55 -22.36 -4.43
#